data_AF-A0A497NIG8-F1
#
_entry.id   AF-A0A497NIG8-F1
#
_cell.length_a   1.000
_cell.length_b   1.000
_cell.length_c   1.000
_cell.angle_alpha   90.00
_cell.angle_beta   90.00
_cell.angle_gamma   90.00
#
_symmetry.space_group_name_H-M   'P 1'
#
loop_
_entity.id
_entity.type
_entity.pdbx_description
1 polymer ?
#
loop_
_entity_poly.entity_id
_entity_poly.type
_entity_poly.pdbx_seq_one_letter_code
_entity_poly.pdbx_strand_id
1 'polypeptide(L)'
;MEPKPDLLTLIMSRAVPEVKVESVEVRSTRKKYWIDVEPNHPWYWLKFKKTYPRWKQDAVANGAVNPTGLEFFERSGLYGGCPEFPTQKNLLDWLSDVLNLSHGERSLLLLCGFKSVIDEEL
;
A
#
# COMPACT_ATOMS: atom_id res chain seq x y z
N MET A 1 -25.48 11.41 -0.18
CA MET A 1 -24.37 11.69 -1.10
C MET A 1 -23.21 10.85 -0.58
N GLU A 2 -22.87 9.74 -1.24
CA GLU A 2 -21.75 8.91 -0.78
C GLU A 2 -20.44 9.72 -0.91
N PRO A 3 -19.56 9.70 0.10
CA PRO A 3 -18.27 10.36 -0.01
C PRO A 3 -17.51 9.75 -1.19
N LYS A 4 -16.96 10.59 -2.08
CA LYS A 4 -16.11 10.11 -3.16
C LYS A 4 -14.90 9.42 -2.54
N PRO A 5 -14.58 8.17 -2.92
CA PRO A 5 -13.38 7.51 -2.45
C PRO A 5 -12.18 8.36 -2.85
N ASP A 6 -11.19 8.47 -1.96
CA ASP A 6 -9.95 9.15 -2.30
C ASP A 6 -9.19 8.39 -3.39
N LEU A 7 -8.22 9.07 -4.01
CA LEU A 7 -7.48 8.54 -5.14
C LEU A 7 -6.81 7.19 -4.83
N LEU A 8 -6.28 7.04 -3.60
CA LEU A 8 -5.61 5.82 -3.18
C LEU A 8 -6.61 4.66 -3.07
N THR A 9 -7.78 4.91 -2.47
CA THR A 9 -8.88 3.95 -2.43
C THR A 9 -9.27 3.50 -3.84
N LEU A 10 -9.45 4.44 -4.76
CA LEU A 10 -9.80 4.13 -6.15
C LEU A 10 -8.74 3.28 -6.88
N ILE A 11 -7.46 3.61 -6.71
CA ILE A 11 -6.34 2.86 -7.29
C ILE A 11 -6.34 1.42 -6.77
N MET A 12 -6.50 1.25 -5.46
CA MET A 12 -6.49 -0.07 -4.83
C MET A 12 -7.71 -0.91 -5.20
N SER A 13 -8.91 -0.32 -5.27
CA SER A 13 -10.11 -1.00 -5.79
C SER A 13 -9.90 -1.53 -7.22
N ARG A 14 -9.16 -0.79 -8.06
CA ARG A 14 -8.86 -1.19 -9.44
C ARG A 14 -7.76 -2.23 -9.55
N ALA A 15 -6.78 -2.18 -8.64
CA ALA A 15 -5.68 -3.14 -8.61
C ALA A 15 -6.17 -4.57 -8.30
N VAL A 16 -7.19 -4.70 -7.46
CA VAL A 16 -7.78 -6.00 -7.10
C VAL A 16 -9.31 -5.92 -7.17
N PRO A 17 -9.91 -5.97 -8.37
CA PRO A 17 -11.35 -5.73 -8.56
C PRO A 17 -12.23 -6.81 -7.92
N GLU A 18 -11.67 -7.97 -7.58
CA GLU A 18 -12.36 -9.06 -6.88
C GLU A 18 -12.57 -8.79 -5.37
N VAL A 19 -11.90 -7.78 -4.81
CA VAL A 19 -11.95 -7.49 -3.38
C VAL A 19 -12.63 -6.16 -3.15
N LYS A 20 -13.61 -6.15 -2.25
CA LYS A 20 -14.24 -4.90 -1.79
C LYS A 20 -13.20 -4.07 -1.04
N VAL A 21 -13.01 -2.84 -1.49
CA VAL A 21 -12.16 -1.84 -0.84
C VAL A 21 -13.06 -0.67 -0.50
N GLU A 22 -13.19 -0.37 0.79
CA GLU A 22 -14.04 0.72 1.29
C GLU A 22 -13.21 1.95 1.65
N SER A 23 -12.09 1.74 2.33
CA SER A 23 -11.15 2.79 2.71
C SER A 23 -9.71 2.29 2.55
N VAL A 24 -8.81 3.20 2.20
CA VAL A 24 -7.38 2.92 2.16
C VAL A 24 -6.63 4.08 2.79
N GLU A 25 -5.76 3.75 3.73
CA GLU A 25 -4.95 4.74 4.44
C GLU A 25 -3.47 4.38 4.41
N VAL A 26 -2.63 5.40 4.22
CA VAL A 26 -1.20 5.25 4.49
C VAL A 26 -0.99 5.40 5.98
N ARG A 27 -0.66 4.29 6.65
CA ARG A 27 -0.31 4.27 8.06
C ARG A 27 1.19 4.49 8.22
N SER A 28 1.57 5.05 9.36
CA SER A 28 2.97 5.15 9.76
C SER A 28 3.18 4.87 11.24
N THR A 29 4.32 4.29 11.57
CA THR A 29 4.82 4.21 12.96
C THR A 29 6.31 4.48 12.97
N ARG A 30 6.75 5.49 13.74
CA ARG A 30 8.15 5.92 13.95
C ARG A 30 8.99 6.08 12.67
N LYS A 31 9.33 4.98 11.99
CA LYS A 31 10.22 4.90 10.81
C LYS A 31 9.72 3.93 9.73
N LYS A 32 8.42 3.59 9.74
CA LYS A 32 7.81 2.64 8.81
C LYS A 32 6.50 3.18 8.28
N TYR A 33 6.27 2.96 7.00
CA TYR A 33 5.05 3.31 6.28
C TYR A 33 4.49 2.07 5.60
N TRP A 34 3.17 1.88 5.67
CA TRP A 34 2.45 0.82 4.96
C TRP A 34 1.05 1.28 4.57
N ILE A 35 0.41 0.55 3.67
CA ILE A 35 -0.96 0.80 3.26
C ILE A 35 -1.89 -0.15 4.02
N ASP A 36 -2.87 0.43 4.70
CA ASP A 36 -3.95 -0.27 5.36
C ASP A 36 -5.21 -0.23 4.49
N VAL A 37 -5.94 -1.35 4.42
CA VAL A 37 -7.08 -1.53 3.51
C VAL A 37 -8.25 -2.13 4.28
N GLU A 38 -9.38 -1.43 4.31
CA GLU A 38 -10.61 -1.91 4.90
C GLU A 38 -11.59 -2.42 3.82
N PRO A 39 -12.47 -3.38 4.16
CA PRO A 39 -12.66 -3.98 5.49
C PRO A 39 -11.75 -5.17 5.78
N ASN A 40 -11.06 -5.73 4.78
CA ASN A 40 -10.31 -6.97 4.93
C ASN A 40 -8.87 -6.85 4.42
N HIS A 41 -8.02 -6.25 5.26
CA HIS A 41 -6.60 -6.03 4.98
C HIS A 41 -5.87 -7.32 4.57
N PRO A 42 -5.92 -8.44 5.34
CA PRO A 42 -5.16 -9.63 4.98
C PRO A 42 -5.62 -10.26 3.65
N TRP A 43 -6.94 -10.28 3.40
CA TRP A 43 -7.48 -10.85 2.17
C TRP A 43 -7.13 -10.01 0.94
N TYR A 44 -7.16 -8.68 1.07
CA TYR A 44 -6.75 -7.79 0.00
C TYR A 44 -5.30 -8.05 -0.40
N TRP A 45 -4.36 -8.05 0.56
CA TRP A 45 -2.95 -8.26 0.27
C TRP A 45 -2.65 -9.66 -0.26
N LEU A 46 -3.36 -10.68 0.20
CA LEU A 46 -3.28 -12.02 -0.37
C LEU A 46 -3.61 -11.98 -1.88
N LYS A 47 -4.72 -11.37 -2.24
CA LYS A 47 -5.17 -11.29 -3.63
C LYS A 47 -4.24 -10.42 -4.47
N PHE A 48 -3.84 -9.27 -3.95
CA PHE A 48 -2.86 -8.38 -4.58
C PHE A 48 -1.56 -9.12 -4.93
N LYS A 49 -0.99 -9.86 -3.98
CA LYS A 49 0.27 -10.61 -4.17
C LYS A 49 0.13 -11.75 -5.19
N LYS A 50 -1.07 -12.32 -5.35
CA LYS A 50 -1.38 -13.29 -6.41
C LYS A 50 -1.49 -12.62 -7.78
N THR A 51 -2.11 -11.44 -7.85
CA THR A 51 -2.25 -10.67 -9.10
C THR A 51 -0.91 -10.13 -9.60
N TYR A 52 -0.05 -9.68 -8.69
CA TYR A 52 1.22 -9.02 -9.01
C TYR A 52 2.43 -9.81 -8.53
N PRO A 53 2.86 -10.90 -9.20
CA PRO A 53 3.89 -11.81 -8.69
C PRO A 53 5.28 -11.17 -8.47
N ARG A 54 5.53 -10.02 -9.11
CA ARG A 54 6.78 -9.24 -8.97
C ARG A 54 6.81 -8.28 -7.78
N TRP A 55 5.72 -8.20 -7.02
CA TRP A 55 5.55 -7.26 -5.91
C TRP A 55 6.73 -7.25 -4.93
N LYS A 56 7.33 -8.42 -4.67
CA LYS A 56 8.43 -8.61 -3.71
C LYS A 56 9.75 -8.04 -4.25
N GLN A 57 10.07 -8.32 -5.51
CA GLN A 57 11.27 -7.80 -6.16
C GLN A 57 11.20 -6.28 -6.25
N ASP A 58 10.05 -5.75 -6.63
CA ASP A 58 9.85 -4.30 -6.76
C ASP A 58 9.85 -3.62 -5.37
N ALA A 59 9.41 -4.30 -4.31
CA ALA A 59 9.50 -3.79 -2.93
C ALA A 59 10.96 -3.67 -2.46
N VAL A 60 11.78 -4.68 -2.75
CA VAL A 60 13.22 -4.66 -2.42
C VAL A 60 13.93 -3.57 -3.22
N ALA A 61 13.63 -3.42 -4.51
CA ALA A 61 14.18 -2.36 -5.35
C ALA A 61 13.86 -0.94 -4.82
N ASN A 62 12.68 -0.79 -4.22
CA ASN A 62 12.23 0.46 -3.60
C ASN A 62 12.66 0.64 -2.13
N GLY A 63 13.51 -0.25 -1.60
CA GLY A 63 14.11 -0.10 -0.27
C GLY A 63 13.19 -0.51 0.90
N ALA A 64 12.28 -1.47 0.68
CA ALA A 64 11.45 -2.02 1.76
C ALA A 64 12.32 -2.55 2.92
N VAL A 65 11.95 -2.17 4.16
CA VAL A 65 12.65 -2.61 5.39
C VAL A 65 12.14 -3.99 5.82
N ASN A 66 10.90 -4.31 5.47
CA ASN A 66 10.25 -5.58 5.75
C ASN A 66 9.38 -5.95 4.55
N PRO A 67 10.01 -6.42 3.45
CA PRO A 67 9.30 -6.64 2.20
C PRO A 67 8.19 -7.67 2.37
N THR A 68 8.29 -8.62 3.28
CA THR A 68 7.27 -9.67 3.45
C THR A 68 6.10 -9.28 4.35
N GLY A 69 6.18 -8.15 5.09
CA GLY A 69 5.21 -7.82 6.12
C GLY A 69 5.23 -8.91 7.19
N LEU A 70 6.30 -8.92 7.99
CA LEU A 70 6.67 -9.93 8.98
C LEU A 70 7.00 -11.29 8.35
N GLU A 71 8.30 -11.58 8.20
CA GLU A 71 8.84 -12.91 7.86
C GLU A 71 8.26 -14.05 8.72
N PHE A 72 7.78 -13.73 9.93
CA PHE A 72 7.13 -14.68 10.84
C PHE A 72 5.80 -15.22 10.28
N PHE A 73 5.02 -14.40 9.58
CA PHE A 73 3.70 -14.79 9.07
C PHE A 73 3.79 -15.62 7.78
N GLU A 74 4.84 -15.43 6.97
CA GLU A 74 5.13 -16.26 5.78
C GLU A 74 5.37 -17.73 6.18
N ARG A 75 6.02 -17.98 7.34
CA ARG A 75 6.19 -19.32 7.93
C ARG A 75 4.92 -19.86 8.61
N SER A 76 3.97 -18.99 8.94
CA SER A 76 2.74 -19.32 9.67
C SER A 76 1.54 -19.56 8.74
N GLY A 77 1.71 -19.46 7.41
CA GLY A 77 0.61 -19.57 6.44
C GLY A 77 -0.37 -18.39 6.45
N LEU A 78 -0.07 -17.35 7.24
CA LEU A 78 -0.79 -16.08 7.21
C LEU A 78 -0.08 -15.23 6.16
N TYR A 79 -0.65 -15.20 4.97
CA TYR A 79 -0.09 -14.49 3.83
C TYR A 79 0.18 -13.03 4.21
N GLY A 80 1.45 -12.65 4.15
CA GLY A 80 1.97 -11.44 4.76
C GLY A 80 1.18 -10.18 4.38
N GLY A 81 1.16 -9.22 5.28
CA GLY A 81 0.49 -7.93 5.08
C GLY A 81 1.18 -7.06 4.01
N CYS A 82 0.77 -5.79 3.97
CA CYS A 82 1.45 -4.77 3.17
C CYS A 82 2.97 -4.77 3.47
N PRO A 83 3.84 -4.63 2.46
CA PRO A 83 5.26 -4.38 2.70
C PRO A 83 5.46 -3.04 3.43
N GLU A 84 6.47 -2.99 4.30
CA GLU A 84 6.79 -1.78 5.08
C GLU A 84 8.00 -1.06 4.49
N PHE A 85 7.90 0.28 4.38
CA PHE A 85 8.92 1.13 3.78
C PHE A 85 9.43 2.18 4.76
N PRO A 86 10.68 2.64 4.62
CA PRO A 86 11.27 3.62 5.53
C PRO A 86 10.70 5.02 5.32
N THR A 87 10.17 5.31 4.12
CA THR A 87 9.53 6.59 3.79
C THR A 87 8.21 6.36 3.06
N GLN A 88 7.28 7.30 3.21
CA GLN A 88 6.04 7.31 2.45
C GLN A 88 6.30 7.36 0.93
N LYS A 89 7.33 8.09 0.50
CA LYS A 89 7.71 8.16 -0.91
C LYS A 89 8.10 6.77 -1.45
N ASN A 90 8.91 6.00 -0.73
CA ASN A 90 9.29 4.65 -1.16
C ASN A 90 8.09 3.72 -1.27
N LEU A 91 7.12 3.83 -0.35
CA LEU A 91 5.86 3.07 -0.40
C LEU A 91 5.05 3.41 -1.66
N LEU A 92 4.87 4.70 -1.97
CA LEU A 92 4.09 5.13 -3.12
C LEU A 92 4.82 4.90 -4.45
N ASP A 93 6.15 5.01 -4.46
CA ASP A 93 6.99 4.66 -5.61
C ASP A 93 6.89 3.15 -5.90
N TRP A 94 6.98 2.31 -4.87
CA TRP A 94 6.75 0.87 -4.98
C TRP A 94 5.35 0.55 -5.53
N LEU A 95 4.30 1.16 -4.97
CA LEU A 95 2.94 0.93 -5.44
C LEU A 95 2.81 1.31 -6.92
N SER A 96 3.42 2.44 -7.31
CA SER A 96 3.42 2.91 -8.69
C SER A 96 4.12 1.95 -9.63
N ASP A 97 5.27 1.42 -9.23
CA ASP A 97 6.04 0.47 -10.04
C ASP A 97 5.31 -0.88 -10.18
N VAL A 98 4.72 -1.39 -9.09
CA VAL A 98 3.96 -2.66 -9.11
C VAL A 98 2.69 -2.56 -9.96
N LEU A 99 1.97 -1.44 -9.85
CA LEU A 99 0.76 -1.20 -10.62
C LEU A 99 1.05 -0.66 -12.03
N ASN A 100 2.32 -0.44 -12.35
CA ASN A 100 2.78 0.16 -13.61
C ASN A 100 2.04 1.47 -13.93
N LEU A 101 1.85 2.32 -12.91
CA LEU A 101 1.17 3.60 -13.03
C LEU A 101 1.96 4.53 -13.97
N SER A 102 1.23 5.30 -14.77
CA SER A 102 1.83 6.34 -15.59
C SER A 102 2.51 7.42 -14.74
N HIS A 103 3.43 8.18 -15.35
CA HIS A 103 4.07 9.32 -14.69
C HIS A 103 3.04 10.31 -14.10
N GLY A 104 1.92 10.52 -14.79
CA GLY A 104 0.83 11.39 -14.33
C GLY A 104 0.13 10.83 -13.09
N GLU A 105 -0.22 9.54 -13.10
CA GLU A 105 -0.86 8.88 -11.96
C GLU A 105 0.06 8.82 -10.74
N ARG A 106 1.34 8.55 -10.93
CA ARG A 106 2.36 8.61 -9.87
C ARG A 106 2.46 10.00 -9.27
N SER A 107 2.47 11.04 -10.10
CA SER A 107 2.53 12.43 -9.63
C SER A 107 1.29 12.81 -8.83
N LEU A 108 0.10 12.41 -9.31
CA LEU A 108 -1.16 12.62 -8.60
C LEU A 108 -1.21 11.85 -7.28
N LEU A 109 -0.76 10.60 -7.28
CA LEU A 109 -0.70 9.78 -6.08
C LEU A 109 0.23 10.36 -5.01
N LEU A 110 1.39 10.88 -5.40
CA LEU A 110 2.28 11.58 -4.47
C LEU A 110 1.58 12.83 -3.92
N LEU A 111 1.04 13.70 -4.77
CA LEU A 111 0.37 14.94 -4.35
C LEU A 111 -0.84 14.70 -3.42
N CYS A 112 -1.65 13.68 -3.70
CA CYS A 112 -2.83 13.35 -2.90
C CYS A 112 -2.52 12.44 -1.71
N GLY A 113 -1.44 11.67 -1.77
CA GLY A 113 -0.97 10.79 -0.70
C GLY A 113 -0.36 11.56 0.46
N PHE A 114 0.21 12.74 0.22
CA PHE A 114 0.56 13.72 1.26
C PHE A 114 -0.71 14.38 1.83
N LYS A 115 -1.61 13.61 2.46
CA LYS A 115 -2.40 14.20 3.55
C LYS A 115 -1.38 14.56 4.62
N SER A 116 -1.17 15.86 4.80
CA SER A 116 -0.36 16.43 5.87
C SER A 116 -0.64 15.66 7.16
N VAL A 117 0.39 14.96 7.64
CA VAL A 117 0.51 14.71 9.08
C VAL A 117 0.58 16.11 9.68
N ILE A 118 -0.57 16.65 10.06
CA ILE A 118 -0.60 17.75 11.01
C ILE A 118 -0.23 17.08 12.33
N ASP A 119 0.87 17.56 12.89
CA ASP A 119 1.44 17.14 14.15
C ASP A 119 0.35 16.99 15.22
N GLU A 120 0.17 15.76 15.73
CA GLU A 120 -0.33 15.56 17.09
C GLU A 120 0.85 15.12 17.96
N GLU A 121 1.73 16.08 18.26
CA GLU A 121 2.40 16.12 19.55
C GLU A 121 1.85 17.33 20.33
N LEU A 122 0.96 17.05 21.28
CA LEU A 122 0.74 17.86 22.48
C LEU A 122 0.93 16.96 23.71
#